data_AF-A0A1I8NS64-F1
#
_entry.id   AF-A0A1I8NS64-F1
#
_cell.length_a   1.000
_cell.length_b   1.000
_cell.length_c   1.000
_cell.angle_alpha   90.00
_cell.angle_beta   90.00
_cell.angle_gamma   90.00
#
_symmetry.space_group_name_H-M   'P 1'
#
loop_
_entity.id
_entity.type
_entity.pdbx_description
1 polymer ?
#
loop_
_entity_poly.entity_id
_entity_poly.type
_entity_poly.pdbx_seq_one_letter_code
_entity_poly.pdbx_strand_id
1 'polypeptide(L)'
;MKSPQATDILAPRPVHPRAMRNHGLLSANFVYQHMVIDERWTTASLINEFQGMTKLLNTRLIFKNLEHRAHRKVLLKSVRHLRLQCRNGRTKLKNIHSGDNVKEMRNVLINHKDLQRLYQNMPIPMVVDDIDQRSFILRKEKDRLMHRFERLTTEYELKLLQRAQIELRIKYQNEFVLDEELQMRELRKNIQNSNTRLSAIKAVNTAYAKILEILNHDAVYYEPILHSLCGDIEDQGSFIKHILYLGTPAIAKFEQLSLEYRKMQDLFRKQTQIKLQNISSYKKSSPHPDQSKVAKAQQFVINMSKHYARETKSMLVLKNELESIETVINQIKIVTLCSHARDIFPRFRSQTQDNLQLMKENEISHLHNDFLTFKEQVASQQQSILMNNYYEEEERRILRITELKENIKAEDERKEHIILHMKNRAAVFVILRFNLWNISDILRHVGRPHRIYTIEYPTPYLKLPLLKYEMLTMYSVPPELFEQDIKTILQNVERKLKTLMNAYEKFLPDPKSNRSLDPVTFGKLYEEYHEKFLVSMELEDHQEGAQAGAEEEKELAEDAKFDHNVPNRKQLKALSARLVEELSKKEE
;
A
#
# COMPACT_ATOMS: atom_id res chain seq x y z
N MET A 1 43.57 -60.87 52.80
CA MET A 1 44.52 -61.42 51.80
C MET A 1 44.01 -61.19 50.38
N LYS A 2 44.56 -60.18 49.71
CA LYS A 2 44.99 -60.17 48.30
C LYS A 2 46.15 -59.19 48.30
N SER A 3 47.27 -59.52 47.66
CA SER A 3 48.44 -58.65 47.71
C SER A 3 48.11 -57.30 47.05
N PRO A 4 48.32 -56.15 47.71
CA PRO A 4 48.49 -54.92 46.96
C PRO A 4 49.71 -55.16 46.06
N GLN A 5 49.50 -55.12 44.74
CA GLN A 5 50.63 -54.98 43.84
C GLN A 5 51.32 -53.66 44.21
N ALA A 6 52.62 -53.69 44.46
CA ALA A 6 53.39 -52.49 44.72
C ALA A 6 53.42 -51.67 43.42
N THR A 7 52.47 -50.76 43.28
CA THR A 7 52.42 -49.79 42.18
C THR A 7 53.53 -48.77 42.40
N ASP A 8 54.64 -48.92 41.68
CA ASP A 8 55.57 -47.83 41.45
C ASP A 8 54.80 -46.61 40.87
N ILE A 9 55.18 -45.40 41.25
CA ILE A 9 54.20 -44.29 41.40
C ILE A 9 54.10 -43.36 40.12
N LEU A 10 53.29 -43.65 39.02
CA LEU A 10 53.01 -42.85 37.72
C LEU A 10 51.70 -43.15 36.81
N ALA A 11 51.34 -42.32 35.75
CA ALA A 11 50.73 -42.59 34.34
C ALA A 11 49.31 -42.06 33.74
N PRO A 12 49.16 -41.58 32.43
CA PRO A 12 47.95 -40.93 31.74
C PRO A 12 47.20 -41.64 30.49
N ARG A 13 46.11 -41.07 29.82
CA ARG A 13 45.21 -41.64 28.67
C ARG A 13 44.25 -40.65 27.80
N PRO A 14 43.79 -40.90 26.50
CA PRO A 14 42.91 -40.01 25.59
C PRO A 14 41.67 -40.58 24.71
N VAL A 15 40.89 -39.80 23.85
CA VAL A 15 39.64 -40.19 23.01
C VAL A 15 39.21 -39.35 21.70
N HIS A 16 38.08 -39.62 20.92
CA HIS A 16 37.63 -38.98 19.59
C HIS A 16 36.10 -39.06 19.01
N PRO A 17 35.62 -38.35 17.89
CA PRO A 17 34.17 -38.14 17.39
C PRO A 17 33.74 -38.27 15.83
N ARG A 18 32.47 -37.93 15.33
CA ARG A 18 31.96 -37.97 13.85
C ARG A 18 30.72 -37.10 13.28
N ALA A 19 29.88 -37.49 12.24
CA ALA A 19 29.21 -36.63 11.14
C ALA A 19 27.63 -36.71 10.71
N MET A 20 27.15 -36.34 9.45
CA MET A 20 25.79 -35.72 9.04
C MET A 20 25.06 -36.10 7.62
N ARG A 21 23.87 -35.51 7.19
CA ARG A 21 22.89 -35.79 6.00
C ARG A 21 21.97 -34.60 5.49
N ASN A 22 21.66 -34.36 4.15
CA ASN A 22 20.43 -33.64 3.58
C ASN A 22 20.36 -33.30 2.03
N HIS A 23 19.24 -33.49 1.27
CA HIS A 23 18.73 -32.67 0.08
C HIS A 23 17.44 -33.21 -0.64
N GLY A 24 16.80 -32.44 -1.58
CA GLY A 24 15.73 -32.87 -2.52
C GLY A 24 15.30 -31.85 -3.61
N LEU A 25 14.69 -32.26 -4.75
CA LEU A 25 14.38 -31.37 -5.93
C LEU A 25 13.39 -31.92 -7.03
N LEU A 26 12.12 -32.29 -6.74
CA LEU A 26 11.21 -32.89 -7.77
C LEU A 26 9.70 -32.57 -7.64
N SER A 27 9.05 -32.07 -8.72
CA SER A 27 7.67 -32.38 -9.23
C SER A 27 7.11 -31.29 -10.19
N ALA A 28 6.10 -31.63 -11.02
CA ALA A 28 5.53 -30.74 -12.06
C ALA A 28 4.08 -31.15 -12.46
N ASN A 29 3.32 -30.28 -13.16
CA ASN A 29 2.06 -30.58 -13.87
C ASN A 29 1.58 -29.38 -14.74
N PHE A 30 0.72 -29.66 -15.76
CA PHE A 30 -0.18 -28.79 -16.58
C PHE A 30 -0.01 -28.94 -18.11
N VAL A 31 -1.13 -29.19 -18.83
CA VAL A 31 -1.53 -28.81 -20.22
C VAL A 31 -2.64 -29.77 -20.70
N TYR A 32 -3.83 -29.25 -21.01
CA TYR A 32 -4.94 -29.97 -21.71
C TYR A 32 -6.03 -28.96 -22.12
N GLN A 33 -6.11 -28.55 -23.39
CA GLN A 33 -7.14 -27.61 -23.87
C GLN A 33 -7.32 -27.59 -25.41
N HIS A 34 -8.55 -27.30 -25.86
CA HIS A 34 -9.04 -27.03 -27.24
C HIS A 34 -9.32 -28.21 -28.21
N MET A 35 -10.55 -28.23 -28.77
CA MET A 35 -11.11 -29.10 -29.82
C MET A 35 -12.35 -28.38 -30.44
N VAL A 36 -12.60 -28.44 -31.77
CA VAL A 36 -13.78 -27.84 -32.48
C VAL A 36 -14.14 -28.64 -33.75
N ILE A 37 -15.41 -28.65 -34.18
CA ILE A 37 -15.97 -29.28 -35.41
C ILE A 37 -17.06 -28.35 -36.02
N ASP A 38 -17.41 -28.49 -37.31
CA ASP A 38 -18.30 -27.58 -38.09
C ASP A 38 -19.46 -28.28 -38.85
N GLU A 39 -20.44 -27.49 -39.30
CA GLU A 39 -21.75 -27.87 -39.87
C GLU A 39 -21.77 -27.99 -41.42
N ARG A 40 -22.77 -28.67 -42.02
CA ARG A 40 -22.85 -28.75 -43.50
C ARG A 40 -24.21 -28.90 -44.21
N TRP A 41 -25.34 -28.97 -43.51
CA TRP A 41 -26.68 -29.07 -44.12
C TRP A 41 -27.63 -28.07 -43.43
N THR A 42 -27.90 -26.92 -44.06
CA THR A 42 -28.64 -25.81 -43.43
C THR A 42 -29.87 -25.36 -44.23
N THR A 43 -30.79 -24.69 -43.54
CA THR A 43 -32.13 -24.28 -44.01
C THR A 43 -32.13 -23.31 -45.19
N ALA A 44 -30.97 -22.73 -45.54
CA ALA A 44 -30.80 -21.80 -46.65
C ALA A 44 -31.27 -22.36 -48.02
N SER A 45 -31.16 -23.68 -48.23
CA SER A 45 -31.58 -24.31 -49.49
C SER A 45 -33.09 -24.16 -49.74
N LEU A 46 -33.92 -24.39 -48.72
CA LEU A 46 -35.39 -24.29 -48.80
C LEU A 46 -35.87 -22.85 -48.95
N ILE A 47 -35.14 -21.88 -48.41
CA ILE A 47 -35.49 -20.45 -48.46
C ILE A 47 -35.46 -19.91 -49.91
N ASN A 48 -34.58 -20.45 -50.76
CA ASN A 48 -34.40 -19.95 -52.13
C ASN A 48 -35.60 -20.18 -53.04
N GLU A 49 -36.35 -21.28 -52.89
CA GLU A 49 -37.53 -21.54 -53.73
C GLU A 49 -38.71 -20.62 -53.36
N PHE A 50 -38.99 -20.45 -52.06
CA PHE A 50 -40.04 -19.53 -51.59
C PHE A 50 -39.75 -18.06 -51.99
N GLN A 51 -38.49 -17.65 -52.08
CA GLN A 51 -38.14 -16.33 -52.63
C GLN A 51 -38.58 -16.16 -54.09
N GLY A 52 -38.58 -17.21 -54.92
CA GLY A 52 -39.00 -17.15 -56.32
C GLY A 52 -40.44 -16.69 -56.46
N MET A 53 -41.35 -17.32 -55.71
CA MET A 53 -42.77 -16.98 -55.70
C MET A 53 -43.03 -15.59 -55.11
N THR A 54 -42.27 -15.18 -54.08
CA THR A 54 -42.36 -13.84 -53.47
C THR A 54 -41.98 -12.73 -54.46
N LYS A 55 -40.95 -12.94 -55.30
CA LYS A 55 -40.49 -11.97 -56.31
C LYS A 55 -41.59 -11.64 -57.34
N LEU A 56 -42.40 -12.61 -57.73
CA LEU A 56 -43.47 -12.45 -58.74
C LEU A 56 -44.68 -11.66 -58.21
N LEU A 57 -45.03 -11.81 -56.93
CA LEU A 57 -46.05 -10.96 -56.29
C LEU A 57 -45.58 -9.50 -56.15
N ASN A 58 -44.29 -9.30 -55.83
CA ASN A 58 -43.71 -7.96 -55.68
C ASN A 58 -43.68 -7.15 -56.99
N THR A 59 -43.41 -7.76 -58.15
CA THR A 59 -43.41 -7.04 -59.44
C THR A 59 -44.79 -6.47 -59.78
N ARG A 60 -45.87 -7.23 -59.56
CA ARG A 60 -47.26 -6.75 -59.74
C ARG A 60 -47.57 -5.54 -58.85
N LEU A 61 -47.09 -5.56 -57.61
CA LEU A 61 -47.23 -4.44 -56.67
C LEU A 61 -46.42 -3.21 -57.10
N ILE A 62 -45.25 -3.40 -57.70
CA ILE A 62 -44.42 -2.32 -58.25
C ILE A 62 -45.14 -1.60 -59.40
N PHE A 63 -45.74 -2.31 -60.34
CA PHE A 63 -46.46 -1.69 -61.47
C PHE A 63 -47.62 -0.79 -61.01
N LYS A 64 -48.51 -1.28 -60.15
CA LYS A 64 -49.62 -0.46 -59.59
C LYS A 64 -49.12 0.78 -58.84
N ASN A 65 -47.99 0.66 -58.15
CA ASN A 65 -47.35 1.79 -57.48
C ASN A 65 -46.71 2.79 -58.46
N LEU A 66 -46.22 2.36 -59.62
CA LEU A 66 -45.70 3.24 -60.67
C LEU A 66 -46.84 4.04 -61.34
N GLU A 67 -47.99 3.43 -61.59
CA GLU A 67 -49.19 4.10 -62.12
C GLU A 67 -49.69 5.20 -61.16
N HIS A 68 -49.92 4.87 -59.88
CA HIS A 68 -50.29 5.87 -58.87
C HIS A 68 -49.24 6.98 -58.73
N ARG A 69 -47.94 6.68 -58.85
CA ARG A 69 -46.86 7.69 -58.90
C ARG A 69 -46.94 8.55 -60.16
N ALA A 70 -47.32 8.01 -61.32
CA ALA A 70 -47.48 8.77 -62.56
C ALA A 70 -48.64 9.77 -62.46
N HIS A 71 -49.84 9.33 -62.06
CA HIS A 71 -50.98 10.22 -61.84
C HIS A 71 -50.68 11.31 -60.79
N ARG A 72 -50.05 10.93 -59.66
CA ARG A 72 -49.62 11.90 -58.62
C ARG A 72 -48.58 12.90 -59.16
N LYS A 73 -47.65 12.49 -60.03
CA LYS A 73 -46.69 13.40 -60.69
C LYS A 73 -47.39 14.42 -61.60
N VAL A 74 -48.45 14.04 -62.32
CA VAL A 74 -49.24 14.96 -63.16
C VAL A 74 -49.95 16.01 -62.31
N LEU A 75 -50.68 15.59 -61.27
CA LEU A 75 -51.35 16.50 -60.33
C LEU A 75 -50.36 17.43 -59.59
N LEU A 76 -49.17 16.94 -59.25
CA LEU A 76 -48.12 17.78 -58.66
C LEU A 76 -47.52 18.79 -59.67
N LYS A 77 -47.53 18.51 -60.98
CA LYS A 77 -47.13 19.49 -62.01
C LYS A 77 -48.14 20.65 -62.10
N SER A 78 -49.44 20.38 -62.15
CA SER A 78 -50.47 21.44 -62.22
C SER A 78 -50.51 22.29 -60.95
N VAL A 79 -50.45 21.67 -59.77
CA VAL A 79 -50.36 22.40 -58.49
C VAL A 79 -49.10 23.27 -58.40
N ARG A 80 -47.95 22.81 -58.93
CA ARG A 80 -46.73 23.63 -59.02
C ARG A 80 -46.91 24.82 -59.97
N HIS A 81 -47.54 24.63 -61.13
CA HIS A 81 -47.79 25.70 -62.09
C HIS A 81 -48.68 26.81 -61.51
N LEU A 82 -49.80 26.44 -60.89
CA LEU A 82 -50.72 27.39 -60.22
C LEU A 82 -50.01 28.14 -59.08
N ARG A 83 -49.22 27.44 -58.24
CA ARG A 83 -48.42 28.08 -57.19
C ARG A 83 -47.38 29.05 -57.76
N LEU A 84 -46.80 28.76 -58.93
CA LEU A 84 -45.85 29.65 -59.61
C LEU A 84 -46.56 30.91 -60.13
N GLN A 85 -47.73 30.77 -60.75
CA GLN A 85 -48.55 31.90 -61.20
C GLN A 85 -48.92 32.83 -60.02
N CYS A 86 -49.45 32.28 -58.92
CA CYS A 86 -49.78 33.06 -57.72
C CYS A 86 -48.54 33.73 -57.08
N ARG A 87 -47.37 33.09 -57.12
CA ARG A 87 -46.10 33.69 -56.66
C ARG A 87 -45.68 34.85 -57.57
N ASN A 88 -45.78 34.68 -58.88
CA ASN A 88 -45.40 35.70 -59.88
C ASN A 88 -46.35 36.91 -59.88
N GLY A 89 -47.64 36.71 -59.59
CA GLY A 89 -48.58 37.81 -59.34
C GLY A 89 -48.22 38.60 -58.08
N ARG A 90 -47.91 37.90 -56.97
CA ARG A 90 -47.49 38.53 -55.71
C ARG A 90 -46.15 39.27 -55.81
N THR A 91 -45.17 38.79 -56.58
CA THR A 91 -43.92 39.54 -56.79
C THR A 91 -44.13 40.78 -57.65
N LYS A 92 -44.94 40.71 -58.71
CA LYS A 92 -45.31 41.92 -59.50
C LYS A 92 -45.98 42.98 -58.62
N LEU A 93 -46.95 42.59 -57.78
CA LEU A 93 -47.61 43.51 -56.83
C LEU A 93 -46.63 44.13 -55.82
N LYS A 94 -45.71 43.34 -55.25
CA LYS A 94 -44.67 43.89 -54.36
C LYS A 94 -43.75 44.90 -55.05
N ASN A 95 -43.30 44.59 -56.27
CA ASN A 95 -42.43 45.50 -57.03
C ASN A 95 -43.11 46.84 -57.34
N ILE A 96 -44.43 46.84 -57.59
CA ILE A 96 -45.21 48.08 -57.79
C ILE A 96 -45.30 48.88 -56.48
N HIS A 97 -45.54 48.22 -55.34
CA HIS A 97 -45.65 48.89 -54.04
C HIS A 97 -44.31 49.42 -53.49
N SER A 98 -43.20 48.75 -53.77
CA SER A 98 -41.87 49.15 -53.29
C SER A 98 -41.14 50.17 -54.20
N GLY A 99 -41.67 50.48 -55.38
CA GLY A 99 -41.08 51.43 -56.32
C GLY A 99 -39.73 50.99 -56.92
N ASP A 100 -39.13 51.88 -57.72
CA ASP A 100 -37.85 51.62 -58.40
C ASP A 100 -36.60 51.78 -57.50
N ASN A 101 -36.81 52.05 -56.20
CA ASN A 101 -35.80 52.15 -55.13
C ASN A 101 -34.72 51.05 -55.21
N VAL A 102 -35.10 49.82 -55.61
CA VAL A 102 -34.20 48.66 -55.76
C VAL A 102 -33.10 48.91 -56.82
N LYS A 103 -33.40 49.64 -57.89
CA LYS A 103 -32.44 50.02 -58.94
C LYS A 103 -31.50 51.13 -58.46
N GLU A 104 -32.05 52.12 -57.78
CA GLU A 104 -31.29 53.27 -57.26
C GLU A 104 -30.30 52.82 -56.17
N MET A 105 -30.76 52.03 -55.19
CA MET A 105 -29.88 51.39 -54.20
C MET A 105 -28.83 50.47 -54.83
N ARG A 106 -29.18 49.75 -55.91
CA ARG A 106 -28.21 48.97 -56.68
C ARG A 106 -27.11 49.86 -57.28
N ASN A 107 -27.45 51.05 -57.75
CA ASN A 107 -26.53 51.98 -58.41
C ASN A 107 -25.68 52.80 -57.39
N VAL A 108 -26.25 53.16 -56.24
CA VAL A 108 -25.51 53.85 -55.17
C VAL A 108 -24.52 52.91 -54.46
N LEU A 109 -24.92 51.65 -54.21
CA LEU A 109 -24.12 50.68 -53.44
C LEU A 109 -23.34 49.68 -54.33
N ILE A 110 -22.97 50.03 -55.57
CA ILE A 110 -22.25 49.16 -56.52
C ILE A 110 -21.02 48.50 -55.88
N ASN A 111 -20.19 49.30 -55.20
CA ASN A 111 -18.92 48.84 -54.61
C ASN A 111 -19.13 48.01 -53.32
N HIS A 112 -20.32 48.07 -52.70
CA HIS A 112 -20.61 47.46 -51.41
C HIS A 112 -21.77 46.47 -51.52
N LYS A 113 -21.51 45.39 -52.26
CA LYS A 113 -22.42 44.26 -52.53
C LYS A 113 -23.19 43.74 -51.31
N ASP A 114 -22.60 43.78 -50.11
CA ASP A 114 -23.26 43.29 -48.89
C ASP A 114 -24.17 44.33 -48.24
N LEU A 115 -23.86 45.63 -48.36
CA LEU A 115 -24.81 46.71 -48.03
C LEU A 115 -25.96 46.74 -49.05
N GLN A 116 -25.65 46.56 -50.34
CA GLN A 116 -26.64 46.43 -51.41
C GLN A 116 -27.64 45.29 -51.16
N ARG A 117 -27.17 44.16 -50.59
CA ARG A 117 -28.03 43.03 -50.17
C ARG A 117 -28.87 43.34 -48.93
N LEU A 118 -28.28 43.99 -47.93
CA LEU A 118 -28.93 44.33 -46.66
C LEU A 118 -30.08 45.32 -46.87
N TYR A 119 -29.82 46.38 -47.63
CA TYR A 119 -30.73 47.51 -47.81
C TYR A 119 -31.64 47.40 -49.04
N GLN A 120 -31.61 46.28 -49.78
CA GLN A 120 -32.29 46.13 -51.08
C GLN A 120 -33.80 46.44 -51.06
N ASN A 121 -34.46 46.25 -49.92
CA ASN A 121 -35.92 46.41 -49.76
C ASN A 121 -36.31 47.57 -48.82
N MET A 122 -35.35 48.42 -48.43
CA MET A 122 -35.54 49.51 -47.47
C MET A 122 -35.76 50.86 -48.19
N PRO A 123 -36.60 51.79 -47.67
CA PRO A 123 -36.70 53.15 -48.19
C PRO A 123 -35.38 53.93 -48.00
N ILE A 124 -35.02 54.75 -49.00
CA ILE A 124 -33.72 55.44 -49.05
C ILE A 124 -33.37 56.22 -47.76
N PRO A 125 -34.27 57.00 -47.12
CA PRO A 125 -33.93 57.72 -45.88
C PRO A 125 -33.50 56.80 -44.73
N MET A 126 -34.24 55.70 -44.50
CA MET A 126 -33.94 54.75 -43.42
C MET A 126 -32.61 54.02 -43.62
N VAL A 127 -32.16 53.89 -44.88
CA VAL A 127 -30.84 53.33 -45.21
C VAL A 127 -29.72 54.29 -44.82
N VAL A 128 -29.92 55.60 -44.94
CA VAL A 128 -28.94 56.59 -44.47
C VAL A 128 -28.84 56.56 -42.95
N ASP A 129 -29.98 56.59 -42.24
CA ASP A 129 -30.02 56.53 -40.78
C ASP A 129 -29.33 55.26 -40.22
N ASP A 130 -29.59 54.09 -40.83
CA ASP A 130 -28.93 52.82 -40.47
C ASP A 130 -27.41 52.84 -40.73
N ILE A 131 -26.97 53.45 -41.84
CA ILE A 131 -25.55 53.54 -42.20
C ILE A 131 -24.82 54.50 -41.24
N ASP A 132 -25.42 55.62 -40.85
CA ASP A 132 -24.83 56.56 -39.92
C ASP A 132 -24.79 56.02 -38.48
N GLN A 133 -25.87 55.36 -38.02
CA GLN A 133 -25.87 54.64 -36.73
C GLN A 133 -24.78 53.56 -36.69
N ARG A 134 -24.68 52.73 -37.74
CA ARG A 134 -23.64 51.71 -37.84
C ARG A 134 -22.24 52.31 -37.91
N SER A 135 -22.06 53.43 -38.60
CA SER A 135 -20.79 54.15 -38.69
C SER A 135 -20.38 54.74 -37.34
N PHE A 136 -21.33 55.28 -36.57
CA PHE A 136 -21.09 55.77 -35.21
C PHE A 136 -20.68 54.64 -34.26
N ILE A 137 -21.36 53.49 -34.31
CA ILE A 137 -20.99 52.30 -33.53
C ILE A 137 -19.58 51.82 -33.88
N LEU A 138 -19.23 51.75 -35.18
CA LEU A 138 -17.89 51.33 -35.62
C LEU A 138 -16.78 52.31 -35.22
N ARG A 139 -17.04 53.63 -35.18
CA ARG A 139 -16.11 54.62 -34.62
C ARG A 139 -15.90 54.38 -33.12
N LYS A 140 -16.99 54.29 -32.34
CA LYS A 140 -16.94 54.02 -30.90
C LYS A 140 -16.22 52.71 -30.55
N GLU A 141 -16.41 51.66 -31.35
CA GLU A 141 -15.67 50.40 -31.23
C GLU A 141 -14.17 50.59 -31.50
N LYS A 142 -13.81 51.32 -32.57
CA LYS A 142 -12.41 51.66 -32.90
C LYS A 142 -11.76 52.44 -31.75
N ASP A 143 -12.40 53.48 -31.24
CA ASP A 143 -11.82 54.35 -30.21
C ASP A 143 -11.57 53.58 -28.90
N ARG A 144 -12.50 52.69 -28.52
CA ARG A 144 -12.32 51.75 -27.39
C ARG A 144 -11.14 50.78 -27.62
N LEU A 145 -10.92 50.33 -28.85
CA LEU A 145 -9.79 49.46 -29.21
C LEU A 145 -8.46 50.21 -29.22
N MET A 146 -8.41 51.45 -29.71
CA MET A 146 -7.22 52.32 -29.67
C MET A 146 -6.76 52.56 -28.23
N HIS A 147 -7.65 53.02 -27.36
CA HIS A 147 -7.33 53.22 -25.94
C HIS A 147 -6.87 51.92 -25.24
N ARG A 148 -7.44 50.76 -25.61
CA ARG A 148 -6.97 49.46 -25.09
C ARG A 148 -5.56 49.10 -25.61
N PHE A 149 -5.25 49.42 -26.86
CA PHE A 149 -3.93 49.21 -27.45
C PHE A 149 -2.88 50.09 -26.78
N GLU A 150 -3.14 51.40 -26.64
CA GLU A 150 -2.25 52.37 -25.98
C GLU A 150 -1.96 52.01 -24.51
N ARG A 151 -2.97 51.50 -23.78
CA ARG A 151 -2.76 50.99 -22.42
C ARG A 151 -1.90 49.73 -22.39
N LEU A 152 -1.97 48.89 -23.42
CA LEU A 152 -1.19 47.65 -23.49
C LEU A 152 0.25 47.89 -23.95
N THR A 153 0.50 48.88 -24.81
CA THR A 153 1.87 49.28 -25.18
C THR A 153 2.61 49.92 -24.01
N THR A 154 1.96 50.80 -23.26
CA THR A 154 2.56 51.40 -22.04
C THR A 154 2.82 50.34 -20.94
N GLU A 155 1.92 49.36 -20.76
CA GLU A 155 2.15 48.22 -19.87
C GLU A 155 3.34 47.35 -20.32
N TYR A 156 3.47 47.12 -21.64
CA TYR A 156 4.60 46.39 -22.23
C TYR A 156 5.94 47.11 -22.07
N GLU A 157 5.98 48.43 -22.29
CA GLU A 157 7.18 49.27 -22.11
C GLU A 157 7.68 49.24 -20.66
N LEU A 158 6.76 49.35 -19.69
CA LEU A 158 7.09 49.22 -18.26
C LEU A 158 7.65 47.83 -17.92
N LYS A 159 7.11 46.75 -18.54
CA LYS A 159 7.63 45.39 -18.36
C LYS A 159 9.00 45.19 -19.01
N LEU A 160 9.27 45.83 -20.15
CA LEU A 160 10.57 45.81 -20.80
C LEU A 160 11.65 46.52 -19.95
N LEU A 161 11.31 47.66 -19.34
CA LEU A 161 12.19 48.36 -18.40
C LEU A 161 12.46 47.54 -17.13
N GLN A 162 11.43 46.91 -16.55
CA GLN A 162 11.59 46.00 -15.40
C GLN A 162 12.53 44.82 -15.73
N ARG A 163 12.39 44.21 -16.92
CA ARG A 163 13.30 43.17 -17.40
C ARG A 163 14.74 43.66 -17.52
N ALA A 164 14.97 44.80 -18.15
CA ALA A 164 16.32 45.34 -18.33
C ALA A 164 17.02 45.65 -16.99
N GLN A 165 16.28 46.15 -15.99
CA GLN A 165 16.81 46.34 -14.63
C GLN A 165 17.21 45.03 -13.95
N ILE A 166 16.44 43.95 -14.16
CA ILE A 166 16.76 42.62 -13.64
C ILE A 166 17.99 42.03 -14.35
N GLU A 167 18.07 42.13 -15.68
CA GLU A 167 19.23 41.64 -16.46
C GLU A 167 20.53 42.35 -16.07
N LEU A 168 20.49 43.68 -15.86
CA LEU A 168 21.64 44.44 -15.35
C LEU A 168 22.06 43.97 -13.94
N ARG A 169 21.10 43.78 -13.02
CA ARG A 169 21.39 43.28 -11.67
C ARG A 169 22.01 41.88 -11.69
N ILE A 170 21.47 40.96 -12.49
CA ILE A 170 22.01 39.61 -12.66
C ILE A 170 23.44 39.65 -13.21
N LYS A 171 23.71 40.52 -14.20
CA LYS A 171 25.07 40.66 -14.75
C LYS A 171 26.06 41.11 -13.68
N TYR A 172 25.79 42.22 -12.98
CA TYR A 172 26.71 42.74 -11.96
C TYR A 172 26.83 41.82 -10.73
N GLN A 173 25.77 41.11 -10.33
CA GLN A 173 25.84 40.11 -9.25
C GLN A 173 26.70 38.89 -9.59
N ASN A 174 26.79 38.51 -10.88
CA ASN A 174 27.62 37.38 -11.32
C ASN A 174 29.07 37.76 -11.63
N GLU A 175 29.32 39.01 -12.04
CA GLU A 175 30.68 39.50 -12.35
C GLU A 175 31.46 39.95 -11.09
N PHE A 176 30.78 40.45 -10.05
CA PHE A 176 31.40 40.83 -8.77
C PHE A 176 31.46 39.66 -7.75
N VAL A 177 32.17 38.59 -8.09
CA VAL A 177 32.68 37.67 -7.07
C VAL A 177 33.95 38.26 -6.48
N LEU A 178 33.89 38.69 -5.21
CA LEU A 178 35.04 39.18 -4.45
C LEU A 178 36.14 38.10 -4.37
N ASP A 179 37.40 38.47 -4.62
CA ASP A 179 38.54 37.54 -4.54
C ASP A 179 38.68 36.91 -3.14
N GLU A 180 38.27 37.65 -2.11
CA GLU A 180 38.20 37.20 -0.72
C GLU A 180 37.22 36.03 -0.54
N GLU A 181 36.13 35.96 -1.30
CA GLU A 181 35.24 34.79 -1.28
C GLU A 181 35.91 33.56 -1.91
N LEU A 182 36.68 33.75 -2.99
CA LEU A 182 37.40 32.66 -3.65
C LEU A 182 38.44 32.07 -2.69
N GLN A 183 39.24 32.93 -2.05
CA GLN A 183 40.20 32.55 -1.01
C GLN A 183 39.50 31.87 0.18
N MET A 184 38.33 32.37 0.63
CA MET A 184 37.56 31.73 1.71
C MET A 184 37.09 30.32 1.33
N ARG A 185 36.67 30.10 0.07
CA ARG A 185 36.26 28.78 -0.44
C ARG A 185 37.44 27.80 -0.46
N GLU A 186 38.64 28.25 -0.84
CA GLU A 186 39.86 27.43 -0.77
C GLU A 186 40.26 27.08 0.68
N LEU A 187 40.24 28.06 1.59
CA LEU A 187 40.53 27.83 3.00
C LEU A 187 39.53 26.84 3.64
N ARG A 188 38.23 26.97 3.35
CA ARG A 188 37.20 26.01 3.78
C ARG A 188 37.48 24.59 3.25
N LYS A 189 37.86 24.45 1.98
CA LYS A 189 38.24 23.17 1.36
C LYS A 189 39.49 22.57 2.02
N ASN A 190 40.48 23.38 2.36
CA ASN A 190 41.69 22.94 3.06
C ASN A 190 41.43 22.50 4.51
N ILE A 191 40.51 23.19 5.21
CA ILE A 191 40.02 22.76 6.54
C ILE A 191 39.27 21.43 6.43
N GLN A 192 38.39 21.27 5.44
CA GLN A 192 37.66 20.02 5.21
C GLN A 192 38.62 18.84 4.91
N ASN A 193 39.61 19.06 4.05
CA ASN A 193 40.67 18.08 3.76
C ASN A 193 41.52 17.73 4.99
N SER A 194 41.71 18.66 5.92
CA SER A 194 42.42 18.40 7.17
C SER A 194 41.56 17.58 8.14
N ASN A 195 40.26 17.85 8.20
CA ASN A 195 39.31 17.10 9.01
C ASN A 195 39.12 15.66 8.51
N THR A 196 39.08 15.41 7.20
CA THR A 196 39.02 14.03 6.67
C THR A 196 40.30 13.24 6.96
N ARG A 197 41.48 13.87 6.84
CA ARG A 197 42.76 13.28 7.29
C ARG A 197 42.75 12.94 8.78
N LEU A 198 42.28 13.86 9.63
CA LEU A 198 42.17 13.64 11.09
C LEU A 198 41.20 12.50 11.43
N SER A 199 40.08 12.39 10.70
CA SER A 199 39.14 11.27 10.83
C SER A 199 39.77 9.93 10.41
N ALA A 200 40.55 9.91 9.33
CA ALA A 200 41.28 8.71 8.89
C ALA A 200 42.34 8.29 9.93
N ILE A 201 43.10 9.23 10.49
CA ILE A 201 44.07 8.96 11.57
C ILE A 201 43.37 8.39 12.81
N LYS A 202 42.21 8.93 13.19
CA LYS A 202 41.39 8.35 14.29
C LYS A 202 40.96 6.91 13.98
N ALA A 203 40.48 6.63 12.77
CA ALA A 203 40.10 5.28 12.36
C ALA A 203 41.28 4.30 12.40
N VAL A 204 42.46 4.71 11.90
CA VAL A 204 43.70 3.94 11.96
C VAL A 204 44.13 3.67 13.41
N ASN A 205 44.06 4.66 14.29
CA ASN A 205 44.38 4.47 15.72
C ASN A 205 43.39 3.51 16.40
N THR A 206 42.10 3.56 16.09
CA THR A 206 41.13 2.58 16.61
C THR A 206 41.32 1.17 16.04
N ALA A 207 41.83 1.05 14.80
CA ALA A 207 42.21 -0.24 14.22
C ALA A 207 43.44 -0.82 14.93
N TYR A 208 44.49 -0.01 15.17
CA TYR A 208 45.66 -0.46 15.94
C TYR A 208 45.31 -0.84 17.38
N ALA A 209 44.42 -0.11 18.05
CA ALA A 209 43.93 -0.48 19.38
C ALA A 209 43.26 -1.86 19.38
N LYS A 210 42.40 -2.14 18.39
CA LYS A 210 41.78 -3.47 18.21
C LYS A 210 42.78 -4.56 17.85
N ILE A 211 43.81 -4.27 17.07
CA ILE A 211 44.88 -5.23 16.76
C ILE A 211 45.65 -5.59 18.03
N LEU A 212 45.95 -4.63 18.91
CA LEU A 212 46.58 -4.90 20.20
C LEU A 212 45.66 -5.70 21.15
N GLU A 213 44.36 -5.39 21.15
CA GLU A 213 43.34 -6.15 21.91
C GLU A 213 43.25 -7.60 21.44
N ILE A 214 43.23 -7.85 20.12
CA ILE A 214 43.27 -9.19 19.51
C ILE A 214 44.58 -9.91 19.85
N LEU A 215 45.75 -9.26 19.70
CA LEU A 215 47.05 -9.88 20.01
C LEU A 215 47.18 -10.25 21.49
N ASN A 216 46.59 -9.46 22.41
CA ASN A 216 46.51 -9.82 23.82
C ASN A 216 45.56 -11.02 24.04
N HIS A 217 44.44 -11.07 23.34
CA HIS A 217 43.52 -12.22 23.38
C HIS A 217 44.15 -13.49 22.81
N ASP A 218 44.91 -13.38 21.71
CA ASP A 218 45.65 -14.48 21.09
C ASP A 218 46.75 -14.97 22.04
N ALA A 219 47.49 -14.08 22.71
CA ALA A 219 48.46 -14.48 23.73
C ALA A 219 47.79 -15.25 24.89
N VAL A 220 46.64 -14.78 25.38
CA VAL A 220 45.85 -15.47 26.42
C VAL A 220 45.20 -16.78 25.92
N TYR A 221 44.99 -16.93 24.60
CA TYR A 221 44.48 -18.16 23.98
C TYR A 221 45.58 -19.20 23.72
N TYR A 222 46.77 -18.75 23.31
CA TYR A 222 47.92 -19.62 23.11
C TYR A 222 48.56 -20.06 24.44
N GLU A 223 48.47 -19.29 25.52
CA GLU A 223 49.03 -19.68 26.82
C GLU A 223 48.46 -21.03 27.34
N PRO A 224 47.13 -21.30 27.35
CA PRO A 224 46.60 -22.64 27.62
C PRO A 224 47.05 -23.73 26.64
N ILE A 225 47.29 -23.41 25.38
CA ILE A 225 47.78 -24.38 24.38
C ILE A 225 49.25 -24.71 24.65
N LEU A 226 50.08 -23.71 24.95
CA LEU A 226 51.47 -23.87 25.35
C LEU A 226 51.57 -24.60 26.69
N HIS A 227 50.69 -24.30 27.66
CA HIS A 227 50.62 -25.01 28.93
C HIS A 227 50.15 -26.47 28.75
N SER A 228 49.20 -26.74 27.84
CA SER A 228 48.80 -28.10 27.46
C SER A 228 49.92 -28.85 26.74
N LEU A 229 50.70 -28.18 25.89
CA LEU A 229 51.86 -28.77 25.21
C LEU A 229 53.04 -28.97 26.18
N CYS A 230 53.23 -28.10 27.16
CA CYS A 230 54.13 -28.34 28.29
C CYS A 230 53.65 -29.53 29.12
N GLY A 231 52.34 -29.68 29.33
CA GLY A 231 51.72 -30.87 29.90
C GLY A 231 52.00 -32.12 29.07
N ASP A 232 51.80 -32.09 27.75
CA ASP A 232 52.14 -33.19 26.84
C ASP A 232 53.65 -33.51 26.86
N ILE A 233 54.52 -32.50 27.04
CA ILE A 233 55.98 -32.66 27.18
C ILE A 233 56.35 -33.21 28.57
N GLU A 234 55.62 -32.87 29.63
CA GLU A 234 55.80 -33.45 30.96
C GLU A 234 55.26 -34.88 31.04
N ASP A 235 54.17 -35.20 30.32
CA ASP A 235 53.65 -36.56 30.14
C ASP A 235 54.58 -37.39 29.26
N GLN A 236 55.09 -36.85 28.14
CA GLN A 236 56.15 -37.49 27.35
C GLN A 236 57.44 -37.67 28.17
N GLY A 237 57.82 -36.67 28.95
CA GLY A 237 58.92 -36.74 29.91
C GLY A 237 58.68 -37.77 31.01
N SER A 238 57.42 -38.02 31.38
CA SER A 238 57.01 -39.05 32.34
C SER A 238 56.96 -40.44 31.72
N PHE A 239 56.54 -40.58 30.46
CA PHE A 239 56.73 -41.79 29.65
C PHE A 239 58.22 -42.12 29.51
N ILE A 240 59.09 -41.13 29.27
CA ILE A 240 60.55 -41.31 29.18
C ILE A 240 61.14 -41.66 30.56
N LYS A 241 60.74 -40.99 31.65
CA LYS A 241 61.15 -41.35 33.03
C LYS A 241 60.73 -42.77 33.39
N HIS A 242 59.52 -43.19 33.02
CA HIS A 242 59.01 -44.54 33.19
C HIS A 242 59.86 -45.57 32.41
N ILE A 243 60.22 -45.28 31.16
CA ILE A 243 61.13 -46.10 30.35
C ILE A 243 62.53 -46.17 30.98
N LEU A 244 63.09 -45.05 31.45
CA LEU A 244 64.41 -45.01 32.11
C LEU A 244 64.42 -45.71 33.46
N TYR A 245 63.34 -45.62 34.24
CA TYR A 245 63.17 -46.33 35.50
C TYR A 245 63.19 -47.85 35.29
N LEU A 246 62.52 -48.34 34.24
CA LEU A 246 62.57 -49.75 33.83
C LEU A 246 63.95 -50.15 33.27
N GLY A 247 64.62 -49.26 32.55
CA GLY A 247 65.91 -49.54 31.89
C GLY A 247 67.14 -49.51 32.80
N THR A 248 67.22 -48.58 33.75
CA THR A 248 68.45 -48.34 34.55
C THR A 248 68.85 -49.56 35.40
N PRO A 249 67.94 -50.28 36.10
CA PRO A 249 68.28 -51.51 36.83
C PRO A 249 68.78 -52.64 35.91
N ALA A 250 68.28 -52.71 34.67
CA ALA A 250 68.76 -53.68 33.69
C ALA A 250 70.20 -53.37 33.25
N ILE A 251 70.54 -52.09 33.06
CA ILE A 251 71.91 -51.64 32.74
C ILE A 251 72.86 -51.89 33.93
N ALA A 252 72.47 -51.52 35.15
CA ALA A 252 73.31 -51.75 36.34
C ALA A 252 73.64 -53.24 36.55
N LYS A 253 72.66 -54.14 36.30
CA LYS A 253 72.86 -55.59 36.33
C LYS A 253 73.82 -56.08 35.23
N PHE A 254 73.78 -55.48 34.04
CA PHE A 254 74.73 -55.75 32.95
C PHE A 254 76.15 -55.24 33.27
N GLU A 255 76.27 -54.05 33.87
CA GLU A 255 77.57 -53.49 34.27
C GLU A 255 78.24 -54.32 35.37
N GLN A 256 77.50 -54.80 36.37
CA GLN A 256 78.02 -55.69 37.41
C GLN A 256 78.67 -56.94 36.81
N LEU A 257 77.95 -57.64 35.91
CA LEU A 257 78.48 -58.79 35.17
C LEU A 257 79.75 -58.45 34.37
N SER A 258 79.83 -57.25 33.79
CA SER A 258 81.02 -56.79 33.06
C SER A 258 82.22 -56.45 33.97
N LEU A 259 81.96 -55.97 35.19
CA LEU A 259 82.98 -55.52 36.14
C LEU A 259 83.57 -56.67 36.95
N GLU A 260 82.80 -57.73 37.24
CA GLU A 260 83.35 -58.99 37.73
C GLU A 260 84.37 -59.56 36.72
N TYR A 261 84.02 -59.53 35.44
CA TYR A 261 84.90 -59.93 34.33
C TYR A 261 86.19 -59.09 34.26
N ARG A 262 86.10 -57.76 34.44
CA ARG A 262 87.28 -56.87 34.39
C ARG A 262 88.15 -56.88 35.65
N LYS A 263 87.57 -57.06 36.85
CA LYS A 263 88.36 -57.11 38.10
C LYS A 263 89.31 -58.32 38.13
N MET A 264 88.87 -59.45 37.59
CA MET A 264 89.73 -60.62 37.34
C MET A 264 90.96 -60.29 36.48
N GLN A 265 90.84 -59.36 35.52
CA GLN A 265 91.89 -59.03 34.56
C GLN A 265 92.86 -57.95 35.08
N ASP A 266 92.37 -56.98 35.85
CA ASP A 266 93.14 -55.76 36.19
C ASP A 266 93.97 -55.91 37.48
N LEU A 267 93.61 -56.85 38.37
CA LEU A 267 94.43 -57.23 39.53
C LEU A 267 95.84 -57.69 39.11
N PHE A 268 95.96 -58.39 37.98
CA PHE A 268 97.24 -58.80 37.38
C PHE A 268 98.11 -57.64 36.90
N ARG A 269 97.53 -56.47 36.58
CA ARG A 269 98.24 -55.35 35.95
C ARG A 269 98.74 -54.30 36.94
N LYS A 270 97.94 -53.98 37.96
CA LYS A 270 98.24 -52.84 38.85
C LYS A 270 99.28 -53.14 39.92
N GLN A 271 99.53 -54.41 40.21
CA GLN A 271 100.65 -54.85 41.07
C GLN A 271 102.02 -54.50 40.45
N THR A 272 102.09 -54.30 39.12
CA THR A 272 103.31 -54.00 38.37
C THR A 272 103.66 -52.50 38.36
N GLN A 273 102.65 -51.63 38.26
CA GLN A 273 102.86 -50.24 37.80
C GLN A 273 103.07 -49.21 38.93
N ILE A 274 102.57 -49.48 40.14
CA ILE A 274 102.66 -48.57 41.31
C ILE A 274 104.12 -48.28 41.73
N LYS A 275 105.07 -49.14 41.34
CA LYS A 275 106.51 -48.97 41.65
C LYS A 275 107.18 -47.77 40.94
N LEU A 276 106.56 -47.15 39.94
CA LEU A 276 107.27 -46.27 38.99
C LEU A 276 107.04 -44.76 39.13
N GLN A 277 105.99 -44.28 39.80
CA GLN A 277 105.47 -42.92 39.51
C GLN A 277 105.52 -41.87 40.66
N ASN A 278 106.09 -42.20 41.82
CA ASN A 278 106.09 -41.32 43.01
C ASN A 278 107.14 -40.18 43.01
N ILE A 279 107.42 -39.51 41.88
CA ILE A 279 108.71 -38.78 41.66
C ILE A 279 108.63 -37.24 41.31
N SER A 280 107.49 -36.55 41.02
CA SER A 280 107.47 -35.13 40.49
C SER A 280 106.33 -34.10 40.92
N SER A 281 106.54 -32.72 40.97
CA SER A 281 105.62 -31.56 41.45
C SER A 281 106.17 -30.07 41.20
N TYR A 282 105.69 -28.79 41.49
CA TYR A 282 104.43 -27.91 41.70
C TYR A 282 104.76 -26.33 41.91
N LYS A 283 103.88 -25.27 41.66
CA LYS A 283 103.92 -23.77 42.13
C LYS A 283 102.81 -22.72 41.63
N LYS A 284 102.68 -21.43 42.15
CA LYS A 284 101.67 -20.30 41.83
C LYS A 284 101.97 -18.78 42.29
N SER A 285 101.23 -17.69 41.84
CA SER A 285 100.89 -16.27 42.41
C SER A 285 101.31 -14.95 41.62
N SER A 286 100.93 -13.62 41.80
CA SER A 286 99.70 -12.74 42.15
C SER A 286 99.90 -11.12 42.10
N PRO A 287 98.91 -10.17 41.78
CA PRO A 287 99.07 -8.65 41.65
C PRO A 287 97.93 -7.60 42.14
N HIS A 288 98.04 -6.21 42.07
CA HIS A 288 97.00 -5.14 42.45
C HIS A 288 97.17 -3.57 42.03
N PRO A 289 96.16 -2.60 42.08
CA PRO A 289 96.19 -1.13 41.61
C PRO A 289 95.39 0.08 42.35
N ASP A 290 95.35 1.36 41.80
CA ASP A 290 94.43 2.63 41.96
C ASP A 290 94.82 3.89 42.90
N GLN A 291 94.31 5.18 43.04
CA GLN A 291 93.19 6.15 42.58
C GLN A 291 93.35 7.72 42.99
N SER A 292 92.64 8.81 42.46
CA SER A 292 92.58 10.28 42.98
C SER A 292 91.49 11.34 42.41
N LYS A 293 91.24 12.60 42.98
CA LYS A 293 90.29 13.78 42.52
C LYS A 293 90.44 15.26 43.18
N VAL A 294 89.95 16.45 42.61
CA VAL A 294 89.74 17.87 43.24
C VAL A 294 88.99 19.06 42.41
N ALA A 295 88.70 20.32 42.94
CA ALA A 295 88.02 21.58 42.32
C ALA A 295 88.47 23.02 42.90
N LYS A 296 87.96 24.32 42.80
CA LYS A 296 86.71 25.17 42.47
C LYS A 296 86.91 26.79 42.51
N ALA A 297 86.05 27.76 42.01
CA ALA A 297 86.20 29.30 42.07
C ALA A 297 84.93 30.29 41.83
N GLN A 298 84.95 31.68 42.06
CA GLN A 298 83.81 32.71 41.87
C GLN A 298 83.99 34.33 42.07
N GLN A 299 83.05 35.25 41.58
CA GLN A 299 82.60 36.72 41.95
C GLN A 299 83.21 38.06 41.29
N PHE A 300 82.79 39.40 41.29
CA PHE A 300 81.68 40.41 41.74
C PHE A 300 81.67 41.88 41.02
N VAL A 301 80.69 42.87 41.18
CA VAL A 301 80.60 44.29 40.51
C VAL A 301 79.68 45.47 41.15
N ILE A 302 79.74 46.83 40.80
CA ILE A 302 78.76 48.02 41.06
C ILE A 302 79.00 49.42 40.28
N ASN A 303 78.24 50.57 40.48
CA ASN A 303 77.94 51.76 39.55
C ASN A 303 77.96 53.28 40.11
N MET A 304 77.76 54.40 39.31
CA MET A 304 77.80 55.88 39.74
C MET A 304 77.21 57.02 38.80
N SER A 305 76.89 58.26 39.30
CA SER A 305 76.89 59.67 38.66
C SER A 305 75.67 60.67 38.85
N LYS A 306 75.90 62.03 38.87
CA LYS A 306 74.92 63.20 38.81
C LYS A 306 75.59 64.61 38.60
N HIS A 307 74.97 65.62 37.94
CA HIS A 307 75.42 67.06 37.92
C HIS A 307 74.36 68.17 37.53
N TYR A 308 74.76 69.47 37.49
CA TYR A 308 73.97 70.74 37.61
C TYR A 308 73.32 71.39 36.35
N ALA A 309 72.49 72.44 36.56
CA ALA A 309 72.08 73.49 35.61
C ALA A 309 71.80 74.89 36.28
N ARG A 310 71.66 75.98 35.50
CA ARG A 310 71.29 77.37 35.90
C ARG A 310 70.47 78.08 34.81
N GLU A 311 69.71 79.13 35.17
CA GLU A 311 68.76 79.83 34.27
C GLU A 311 69.29 81.19 33.73
N THR A 312 68.72 81.68 32.61
CA THR A 312 69.11 82.95 31.94
C THR A 312 67.92 83.68 31.30
N LYS A 313 68.09 84.96 30.92
CA LYS A 313 67.00 85.86 30.47
C LYS A 313 66.21 85.39 29.24
N SER A 314 66.78 84.56 28.36
CA SER A 314 66.05 83.97 27.24
C SER A 314 64.90 83.06 27.71
N MET A 315 65.03 82.44 28.88
CA MET A 315 63.97 81.65 29.50
C MET A 315 62.74 82.50 29.89
N LEU A 316 62.88 83.81 30.05
CA LEU A 316 61.76 84.69 30.41
C LEU A 316 60.90 85.04 29.18
N VAL A 317 61.52 85.23 28.01
CA VAL A 317 60.78 85.31 26.73
C VAL A 317 60.12 83.97 26.41
N LEU A 318 60.89 82.88 26.53
CA LEU A 318 60.39 81.51 26.37
C LEU A 318 59.24 81.19 27.35
N LYS A 319 59.24 81.75 28.57
CA LYS A 319 58.16 81.57 29.55
C LYS A 319 56.87 82.26 29.12
N ASN A 320 56.94 83.48 28.57
CA ASN A 320 55.76 84.17 28.06
C ASN A 320 55.18 83.44 26.82
N GLU A 321 56.04 82.92 25.95
CA GLU A 321 55.62 82.06 24.83
C GLU A 321 55.01 80.74 25.33
N LEU A 322 55.62 80.09 26.33
CA LEU A 322 55.09 78.89 27.00
C LEU A 322 53.73 79.14 27.64
N GLU A 323 53.51 80.27 28.33
CA GLU A 323 52.21 80.63 28.91
C GLU A 323 51.14 80.77 27.80
N SER A 324 51.48 81.37 26.66
CA SER A 324 50.56 81.42 25.50
C SER A 324 50.23 80.02 24.95
N ILE A 325 51.25 79.17 24.79
CA ILE A 325 51.11 77.78 24.33
C ILE A 325 50.33 76.94 25.33
N GLU A 326 50.49 77.19 26.64
CA GLU A 326 49.77 76.50 27.72
C GLU A 326 48.27 76.80 27.70
N THR A 327 47.85 78.03 27.33
CA THR A 327 46.40 78.30 27.14
C THR A 327 45.81 77.47 25.98
N VAL A 328 46.52 77.35 24.86
CA VAL A 328 46.10 76.56 23.69
C VAL A 328 46.10 75.06 24.03
N ILE A 329 47.15 74.56 24.71
CA ILE A 329 47.22 73.18 25.20
C ILE A 329 46.06 72.87 26.14
N ASN A 330 45.70 73.77 27.06
CA ASN A 330 44.58 73.56 27.98
C ASN A 330 43.22 73.57 27.27
N GLN A 331 43.03 74.37 26.21
CA GLN A 331 41.84 74.29 25.36
C GLN A 331 41.74 72.93 24.66
N ILE A 332 42.81 72.48 24.00
CA ILE A 332 42.82 71.19 23.30
C ILE A 332 42.64 70.02 24.29
N LYS A 333 43.26 70.11 25.48
CA LYS A 333 43.12 69.15 26.58
C LYS A 333 41.66 68.95 27.01
N ILE A 334 40.87 70.02 27.06
CA ILE A 334 39.42 69.95 27.34
C ILE A 334 38.70 69.25 26.19
N VAL A 335 38.98 69.62 24.94
CA VAL A 335 38.35 69.02 23.74
C VAL A 335 38.65 67.51 23.61
N THR A 336 39.86 67.06 23.95
CA THR A 336 40.24 65.64 23.90
C THR A 336 40.07 64.89 25.25
N LEU A 337 39.45 65.54 26.25
CA LEU A 337 39.19 65.01 27.60
C LEU A 337 40.44 64.37 28.27
N CYS A 338 41.63 64.96 28.07
CA CYS A 338 42.91 64.40 28.52
C CYS A 338 43.35 64.93 29.89
N SER A 339 44.07 64.11 30.67
CA SER A 339 44.63 64.52 31.97
C SER A 339 45.99 65.23 31.84
N HIS A 340 46.84 64.83 30.89
CA HIS A 340 48.13 65.47 30.59
C HIS A 340 48.25 65.89 29.12
N ALA A 341 49.04 66.94 28.87
CA ALA A 341 49.26 67.49 27.53
C ALA A 341 49.92 66.50 26.55
N ARG A 342 50.75 65.58 27.06
CA ARG A 342 51.44 64.56 26.25
C ARG A 342 50.47 63.54 25.64
N ASP A 343 49.31 63.34 26.26
CA ASP A 343 48.33 62.33 25.86
C ASP A 343 47.42 62.81 24.73
N ILE A 344 47.39 64.13 24.47
CA ILE A 344 46.53 64.79 23.47
C ILE A 344 46.75 64.19 22.07
N PHE A 345 47.99 64.20 21.57
CA PHE A 345 48.26 63.75 20.20
C PHE A 345 48.07 62.23 19.99
N PRO A 346 48.55 61.34 20.90
CA PRO A 346 48.21 59.91 20.84
C PRO A 346 46.70 59.63 20.82
N ARG A 347 45.92 60.37 21.63
CA ARG A 347 44.48 60.11 21.79
C ARG A 347 43.62 60.76 20.70
N PHE A 348 44.02 61.92 20.17
CA PHE A 348 43.43 62.46 18.95
C PHE A 348 43.69 61.53 17.76
N ARG A 349 44.90 60.93 17.69
CA ARG A 349 45.23 59.92 16.68
C ARG A 349 44.43 58.64 16.86
N SER A 350 44.23 58.13 18.08
CA SER A 350 43.34 56.98 18.29
C SER A 350 41.92 57.36 17.90
N GLN A 351 41.34 58.42 18.46
CA GLN A 351 39.95 58.83 18.22
C GLN A 351 39.63 59.09 16.73
N THR A 352 40.61 59.56 15.93
CA THR A 352 40.44 59.69 14.46
C THR A 352 40.55 58.36 13.73
N GLN A 353 41.38 57.42 14.19
CA GLN A 353 41.39 56.03 13.69
C GLN A 353 40.13 55.27 14.10
N ASP A 354 39.66 55.44 15.34
CA ASP A 354 38.47 54.82 15.91
C ASP A 354 37.21 55.30 15.17
N ASN A 355 37.08 56.61 14.92
CA ASN A 355 36.00 57.15 14.06
C ASN A 355 36.07 56.62 12.62
N LEU A 356 37.27 56.45 12.03
CA LEU A 356 37.41 55.87 10.69
C LEU A 356 37.09 54.36 10.65
N GLN A 357 37.24 53.64 11.76
CA GLN A 357 36.78 52.26 11.90
C GLN A 357 35.25 52.22 12.04
N LEU A 358 34.69 53.00 12.96
CA LEU A 358 33.24 53.10 13.17
C LEU A 358 32.49 53.50 11.90
N MET A 359 32.99 54.45 11.11
CA MET A 359 32.38 54.81 9.82
C MET A 359 32.32 53.61 8.85
N LYS A 360 33.41 52.85 8.73
CA LYS A 360 33.46 51.64 7.90
C LYS A 360 32.57 50.52 8.44
N GLU A 361 32.52 50.32 9.75
CA GLU A 361 31.60 49.36 10.38
C GLU A 361 30.14 49.73 10.13
N ASN A 362 29.82 51.04 10.09
CA ASN A 362 28.48 51.54 9.78
C ASN A 362 28.13 51.34 8.29
N GLU A 363 29.08 51.61 7.37
CA GLU A 363 28.93 51.30 5.93
C GLU A 363 28.73 49.80 5.67
N ILE A 364 29.54 48.94 6.30
CA ILE A 364 29.40 47.48 6.24
C ILE A 364 28.06 47.03 6.82
N SER A 365 27.60 47.65 7.92
CA SER A 365 26.30 47.36 8.53
C SER A 365 25.14 47.79 7.62
N HIS A 366 25.25 48.91 6.92
CA HIS A 366 24.26 49.36 5.93
C HIS A 366 24.15 48.35 4.78
N LEU A 367 25.28 47.98 4.17
CA LEU A 367 25.33 46.98 3.10
C LEU A 367 24.80 45.61 3.55
N HIS A 368 25.06 45.23 4.81
CA HIS A 368 24.50 44.01 5.40
C HIS A 368 22.96 44.09 5.54
N ASN A 369 22.44 45.25 5.94
CA ASN A 369 20.99 45.47 6.09
C ASN A 369 20.27 45.52 4.72
N ASP A 370 20.87 46.15 3.72
CA ASP A 370 20.41 46.11 2.33
C ASP A 370 20.38 44.67 1.78
N PHE A 371 21.40 43.86 2.12
CA PHE A 371 21.45 42.45 1.76
C PHE A 371 20.42 41.59 2.51
N LEU A 372 20.09 41.92 3.77
CA LEU A 372 19.02 41.27 4.53
C LEU A 372 17.64 41.59 3.95
N THR A 373 17.35 42.86 3.64
CA THR A 373 16.06 43.24 3.01
C THR A 373 15.94 42.69 1.59
N PHE A 374 17.03 42.60 0.82
CA PHE A 374 17.03 41.87 -0.46
C PHE A 374 16.76 40.37 -0.28
N LYS A 375 17.35 39.73 0.75
CA LYS A 375 17.05 38.33 1.08
C LYS A 375 15.60 38.13 1.51
N GLU A 376 15.00 39.06 2.24
CA GLU A 376 13.58 39.02 2.61
C GLU A 376 12.68 39.17 1.38
N GLN A 377 13.03 40.04 0.43
CA GLN A 377 12.34 40.14 -0.86
C GLN A 377 12.46 38.86 -1.69
N VAL A 378 13.65 38.25 -1.77
CA VAL A 378 13.85 36.97 -2.47
C VAL A 378 13.12 35.82 -1.76
N ALA A 379 13.13 35.79 -0.42
CA ALA A 379 12.44 34.77 0.38
C ALA A 379 10.92 34.88 0.26
N SER A 380 10.36 36.10 0.28
CA SER A 380 8.91 36.31 0.06
C SER A 380 8.50 36.01 -1.39
N GLN A 381 9.34 36.30 -2.37
CA GLN A 381 9.13 35.85 -3.76
C GLN A 381 9.18 34.32 -3.86
N GLN A 382 10.19 33.66 -3.28
CA GLN A 382 10.27 32.19 -3.22
C GLN A 382 9.10 31.57 -2.47
N GLN A 383 8.63 32.18 -1.38
CA GLN A 383 7.42 31.76 -0.66
C GLN A 383 6.18 31.88 -1.55
N SER A 384 6.02 32.99 -2.29
CA SER A 384 4.92 33.14 -3.25
C SER A 384 5.00 32.11 -4.39
N ILE A 385 6.21 31.82 -4.87
CA ILE A 385 6.45 30.80 -5.91
C ILE A 385 6.18 29.40 -5.37
N LEU A 386 6.52 29.08 -4.12
CA LEU A 386 6.18 27.81 -3.49
C LEU A 386 4.66 27.66 -3.29
N MET A 387 4.00 28.68 -2.73
CA MET A 387 2.54 28.72 -2.57
C MET A 387 1.81 28.56 -3.91
N ASN A 388 2.37 29.06 -5.01
CA ASN A 388 1.81 28.92 -6.35
C ASN A 388 2.20 27.60 -7.03
N ASN A 389 3.43 27.11 -6.88
CA ASN A 389 3.91 25.86 -7.49
C ASN A 389 3.24 24.62 -6.90
N TYR A 390 2.73 24.70 -5.66
CA TYR A 390 1.86 23.66 -5.13
C TYR A 390 0.60 23.42 -5.98
N TYR A 391 0.16 24.38 -6.82
CA TYR A 391 -1.02 24.16 -7.68
C TYR A 391 -0.83 23.01 -8.65
N GLU A 392 0.31 22.82 -9.31
CA GLU A 392 0.40 21.76 -10.33
C GLU A 392 0.26 20.34 -9.76
N GLU A 393 0.81 20.08 -8.57
CA GLU A 393 0.70 18.77 -7.92
C GLU A 393 -0.59 18.64 -7.10
N GLU A 394 -1.05 19.70 -6.44
CA GLU A 394 -2.31 19.69 -5.69
C GLU A 394 -3.53 19.70 -6.65
N GLU A 395 -3.45 20.33 -7.83
CA GLU A 395 -4.46 20.24 -8.89
C GLU A 395 -4.48 18.82 -9.47
N ARG A 396 -3.32 18.21 -9.79
CA ARG A 396 -3.25 16.79 -10.17
C ARG A 396 -3.84 15.87 -9.09
N ARG A 397 -3.60 16.17 -7.81
CA ARG A 397 -4.18 15.45 -6.66
C ARG A 397 -5.68 15.68 -6.52
N ILE A 398 -6.17 16.91 -6.68
CA ILE A 398 -7.59 17.28 -6.63
C ILE A 398 -8.35 16.62 -7.79
N LEU A 399 -7.82 16.70 -9.01
CA LEU A 399 -8.33 16.01 -10.20
C LEU A 399 -8.41 14.50 -9.95
N ARG A 400 -7.35 13.90 -9.38
CA ARG A 400 -7.36 12.48 -9.02
C ARG A 400 -8.37 12.16 -7.91
N ILE A 401 -8.60 13.06 -6.95
CA ILE A 401 -9.64 12.92 -5.93
C ILE A 401 -11.04 13.03 -6.55
N THR A 402 -11.27 13.89 -7.55
CA THR A 402 -12.55 13.95 -8.28
C THR A 402 -12.78 12.70 -9.13
N GLU A 403 -11.77 12.24 -9.89
CA GLU A 403 -11.83 10.96 -10.62
C GLU A 403 -12.19 9.80 -9.67
N LEU A 404 -11.52 9.70 -8.51
CA LEU A 404 -11.80 8.64 -7.54
C LEU A 404 -13.21 8.74 -6.95
N LYS A 405 -13.71 9.96 -6.67
CA LYS A 405 -15.09 10.19 -6.21
C LYS A 405 -16.13 9.80 -7.28
N GLU A 406 -15.86 10.08 -8.55
CA GLU A 406 -16.74 9.70 -9.66
C GLU A 406 -16.73 8.19 -9.90
N ASN A 407 -15.55 7.54 -9.83
CA ASN A 407 -15.45 6.09 -9.88
C ASN A 407 -16.18 5.41 -8.73
N ILE A 408 -16.08 5.93 -7.49
CA ILE A 408 -16.83 5.42 -6.34
C ILE A 408 -18.35 5.54 -6.56
N LYS A 409 -18.85 6.70 -7.02
CA LYS A 409 -20.29 6.84 -7.36
C LYS A 409 -20.73 5.83 -8.42
N ALA A 410 -19.96 5.67 -9.50
CA ALA A 410 -20.27 4.72 -10.55
C ALA A 410 -20.18 3.24 -10.09
N GLU A 411 -19.38 2.94 -9.06
CA GLU A 411 -19.38 1.64 -8.38
C GLU A 411 -20.63 1.47 -7.50
N ASP A 412 -21.05 2.51 -6.77
CA ASP A 412 -22.21 2.46 -5.89
C ASP A 412 -23.53 2.37 -6.67
N GLU A 413 -23.68 3.10 -7.77
CA GLU A 413 -24.77 2.93 -8.74
C GLU A 413 -24.83 1.49 -9.29
N ARG A 414 -23.65 0.89 -9.61
CA ARG A 414 -23.57 -0.52 -10.00
C ARG A 414 -23.99 -1.47 -8.88
N LYS A 415 -23.60 -1.21 -7.63
CA LYS A 415 -24.03 -1.99 -6.45
C LYS A 415 -25.54 -1.91 -6.25
N GLU A 416 -26.14 -0.72 -6.36
CA GLU A 416 -27.60 -0.54 -6.27
C GLU A 416 -28.33 -1.30 -7.38
N HIS A 417 -27.88 -1.20 -8.63
CA HIS A 417 -28.44 -1.99 -9.74
C HIS A 417 -28.34 -3.51 -9.51
N ILE A 418 -27.20 -4.00 -8.99
CA ILE A 418 -27.03 -5.41 -8.64
C ILE A 418 -27.97 -5.81 -7.49
N ILE A 419 -28.10 -4.99 -6.45
CA ILE A 419 -29.00 -5.25 -5.31
C ILE A 419 -30.46 -5.25 -5.75
N LEU A 420 -30.88 -4.33 -6.62
CA LEU A 420 -32.23 -4.32 -7.20
C LEU A 420 -32.49 -5.56 -8.06
N HIS A 421 -31.55 -5.95 -8.92
CA HIS A 421 -31.63 -7.17 -9.71
C HIS A 421 -31.70 -8.43 -8.83
N MET A 422 -30.91 -8.50 -7.75
CA MET A 422 -30.96 -9.58 -6.77
C MET A 422 -32.29 -9.63 -6.01
N LYS A 423 -32.83 -8.48 -5.56
CA LYS A 423 -34.16 -8.39 -4.91
C LYS A 423 -35.27 -8.88 -5.84
N ASN A 424 -35.28 -8.42 -7.10
CA ASN A 424 -36.27 -8.83 -8.10
C ASN A 424 -36.19 -10.34 -8.37
N ARG A 425 -34.97 -10.88 -8.56
CA ARG A 425 -34.76 -12.32 -8.77
C ARG A 425 -35.10 -13.16 -7.53
N ALA A 426 -34.85 -12.66 -6.33
CA ALA A 426 -35.24 -13.32 -5.08
C ALA A 426 -36.77 -13.39 -4.94
N ALA A 427 -37.49 -12.31 -5.24
CA ALA A 427 -38.95 -12.31 -5.26
C ALA A 427 -39.51 -13.34 -6.27
N VAL A 428 -38.96 -13.41 -7.47
CA VAL A 428 -39.31 -14.45 -8.47
C VAL A 428 -39.01 -15.86 -7.96
N PHE A 429 -37.89 -16.09 -7.28
CA PHE A 429 -37.59 -17.39 -6.66
C PHE A 429 -38.57 -17.76 -5.53
N VAL A 430 -39.02 -16.81 -4.71
CA VAL A 430 -40.04 -17.07 -3.68
C VAL A 430 -41.38 -17.46 -4.30
N ILE A 431 -41.82 -16.74 -5.34
CA ILE A 431 -43.05 -17.07 -6.10
C ILE A 431 -42.93 -18.45 -6.74
N LEU A 432 -41.78 -18.75 -7.38
CA LEU A 432 -41.53 -20.04 -8.02
C LEU A 432 -41.50 -21.19 -7.00
N ARG A 433 -40.91 -20.97 -5.81
CA ARG A 433 -40.94 -21.97 -4.71
C ARG A 433 -42.36 -22.23 -4.24
N PHE A 434 -43.15 -21.18 -4.01
CA PHE A 434 -44.54 -21.32 -3.58
C PHE A 434 -45.38 -22.06 -4.62
N ASN A 435 -45.25 -21.71 -5.90
CA ASN A 435 -45.97 -22.37 -6.99
C ASN A 435 -45.58 -23.85 -7.14
N LEU A 436 -44.28 -24.19 -7.04
CA LEU A 436 -43.85 -25.61 -7.07
C LEU A 436 -44.31 -26.38 -5.82
N TRP A 437 -44.34 -25.76 -4.65
CA TRP A 437 -44.86 -26.40 -3.43
C TRP A 437 -46.36 -26.67 -3.54
N ASN A 438 -47.15 -25.71 -4.04
CA ASN A 438 -48.58 -25.90 -4.33
C ASN A 438 -48.80 -27.06 -5.33
N ILE A 439 -47.96 -27.20 -6.36
CA ILE A 439 -48.02 -28.33 -7.30
C ILE A 439 -47.64 -29.65 -6.60
N SER A 440 -46.68 -29.67 -5.68
CA SER A 440 -46.32 -30.86 -4.88
C SER A 440 -47.46 -31.30 -3.95
N ASP A 441 -48.22 -30.35 -3.40
CA ASP A 441 -49.38 -30.60 -2.51
C ASP A 441 -50.64 -31.01 -3.30
N ILE A 442 -50.84 -30.51 -4.52
CA ILE A 442 -51.86 -31.05 -5.44
C ILE A 442 -51.52 -32.50 -5.85
N LEU A 443 -50.23 -32.79 -6.11
CA LEU A 443 -49.75 -34.11 -6.51
C LEU A 443 -49.40 -35.04 -5.32
N ARG A 444 -49.75 -34.63 -4.10
CA ARG A 444 -49.50 -35.28 -2.81
C ARG A 444 -49.80 -36.78 -2.76
N HIS A 445 -50.91 -37.19 -3.36
CA HIS A 445 -51.42 -38.56 -3.31
C HIS A 445 -50.79 -39.46 -4.39
N VAL A 446 -49.99 -38.90 -5.31
CA VAL A 446 -49.46 -39.63 -6.46
C VAL A 446 -48.21 -40.43 -6.08
N GLY A 447 -48.26 -41.76 -6.30
CA GLY A 447 -47.08 -42.63 -6.26
C GLY A 447 -46.54 -42.95 -4.86
N ARG A 448 -47.29 -42.69 -3.79
CA ARG A 448 -46.97 -43.15 -2.43
C ARG A 448 -47.63 -44.52 -2.16
N PRO A 449 -46.96 -45.46 -1.46
CA PRO A 449 -47.61 -46.65 -0.95
C PRO A 449 -48.58 -46.29 0.19
N HIS A 450 -49.63 -47.08 0.39
CA HIS A 450 -50.53 -46.95 1.52
C HIS A 450 -49.72 -47.04 2.83
N ARG A 451 -49.84 -46.01 3.68
CA ARG A 451 -49.36 -46.04 5.06
C ARG A 451 -50.58 -45.96 5.97
N ILE A 452 -51.00 -47.11 6.46
CA ILE A 452 -51.92 -47.20 7.59
C ILE A 452 -51.18 -46.59 8.78
N TYR A 453 -51.80 -45.60 9.43
CA TYR A 453 -51.31 -45.05 10.69
C TYR A 453 -52.16 -45.67 11.79
N THR A 454 -51.59 -46.61 12.55
CA THR A 454 -52.22 -47.13 13.78
C THR A 454 -52.27 -46.00 14.81
N ILE A 455 -53.46 -45.49 15.14
CA ILE A 455 -53.60 -44.40 16.10
C ILE A 455 -53.83 -44.98 17.49
N GLU A 456 -52.83 -44.88 18.35
CA GLU A 456 -52.96 -45.23 19.78
C GLU A 456 -53.87 -44.21 20.47
N TYR A 457 -55.15 -44.54 20.60
CA TYR A 457 -56.16 -43.69 21.23
C TYR A 457 -55.90 -43.52 22.75
N PRO A 458 -55.71 -42.30 23.27
CA PRO A 458 -55.36 -42.08 24.69
C PRO A 458 -56.42 -42.48 25.73
N THR A 459 -57.60 -42.94 25.32
CA THR A 459 -58.66 -43.44 26.20
C THR A 459 -59.54 -44.46 25.46
N PRO A 460 -59.99 -45.56 26.09
CA PRO A 460 -60.76 -46.62 25.41
C PRO A 460 -62.11 -46.13 24.86
N TYR A 461 -62.72 -45.10 25.45
CA TYR A 461 -63.97 -44.50 24.97
C TYR A 461 -63.89 -43.87 23.57
N LEU A 462 -62.68 -43.66 23.02
CA LEU A 462 -62.47 -43.19 21.65
C LEU A 462 -62.41 -44.32 20.62
N LYS A 463 -62.23 -45.60 21.03
CA LYS A 463 -62.30 -46.77 20.13
C LYS A 463 -63.75 -47.09 19.65
N LEU A 464 -64.75 -46.29 20.03
CA LEU A 464 -66.16 -46.46 19.60
C LEU A 464 -66.32 -46.26 18.08
N PRO A 465 -67.12 -47.07 17.37
CA PRO A 465 -67.13 -47.11 15.90
C PRO A 465 -67.57 -45.82 15.20
N LEU A 466 -68.33 -44.95 15.88
CA LEU A 466 -68.73 -43.63 15.37
C LEU A 466 -67.74 -42.50 15.74
N LEU A 467 -66.66 -42.82 16.46
CA LEU A 467 -65.60 -41.92 16.92
C LEU A 467 -64.20 -42.33 16.45
N LYS A 468 -64.05 -43.50 15.80
CA LYS A 468 -62.82 -43.89 15.10
C LYS A 468 -62.49 -42.85 14.03
N TYR A 469 -61.40 -42.11 14.22
CA TYR A 469 -60.93 -41.15 13.21
C TYR A 469 -60.26 -41.87 12.03
N GLU A 470 -59.87 -43.15 12.16
CA GLU A 470 -59.34 -43.96 11.05
C GLU A 470 -60.30 -44.05 9.86
N MET A 471 -61.63 -44.05 10.10
CA MET A 471 -62.69 -44.02 9.09
C MET A 471 -62.58 -42.83 8.10
N LEU A 472 -61.77 -41.82 8.40
CA LEU A 472 -61.52 -40.64 7.57
C LEU A 472 -60.13 -40.65 6.89
N THR A 473 -59.33 -41.72 7.03
CA THR A 473 -57.88 -41.72 6.76
C THR A 473 -57.37 -42.59 5.60
N MET A 474 -58.23 -43.30 4.86
CA MET A 474 -57.78 -44.10 3.70
C MET A 474 -56.99 -43.30 2.64
N TYR A 475 -57.26 -41.99 2.49
CA TYR A 475 -56.54 -41.13 1.53
C TYR A 475 -56.08 -39.76 2.07
N SER A 476 -56.42 -39.37 3.30
CA SER A 476 -56.08 -38.05 3.84
C SER A 476 -54.67 -38.02 4.45
N VAL A 477 -53.72 -37.42 3.75
CA VAL A 477 -52.31 -37.36 4.14
C VAL A 477 -52.02 -36.05 4.92
N PRO A 478 -51.21 -36.04 6.00
CA PRO A 478 -50.77 -34.79 6.65
C PRO A 478 -49.78 -34.02 5.75
N PRO A 479 -49.84 -32.67 5.65
CA PRO A 479 -49.05 -31.90 4.67
C PRO A 479 -47.53 -32.12 4.80
N GLU A 480 -46.86 -32.19 3.64
CA GLU A 480 -45.39 -32.30 3.58
C GLU A 480 -44.76 -31.04 4.19
N LEU A 481 -43.78 -31.20 5.09
CA LEU A 481 -43.06 -30.07 5.69
C LEU A 481 -42.49 -29.17 4.58
N PHE A 482 -42.56 -27.86 4.77
CA PHE A 482 -42.22 -26.87 3.74
C PHE A 482 -40.73 -26.92 3.40
N GLU A 483 -40.38 -27.68 2.36
CA GLU A 483 -39.02 -27.74 1.81
C GLU A 483 -38.57 -26.34 1.35
N GLN A 484 -37.33 -25.97 1.67
CA GLN A 484 -36.79 -24.66 1.28
C GLN A 484 -36.08 -24.70 -0.09
N ASP A 485 -35.61 -25.87 -0.51
CA ASP A 485 -34.82 -26.08 -1.71
C ASP A 485 -35.70 -26.30 -2.96
N ILE A 486 -35.70 -25.30 -3.85
CA ILE A 486 -36.44 -25.33 -5.11
C ILE A 486 -36.11 -26.57 -5.97
N LYS A 487 -34.88 -27.09 -5.89
CA LYS A 487 -34.44 -28.26 -6.68
C LYS A 487 -35.04 -29.58 -6.21
N THR A 488 -35.22 -29.78 -4.90
CA THR A 488 -35.80 -31.02 -4.36
C THR A 488 -37.29 -31.06 -4.65
N ILE A 489 -38.00 -29.94 -4.42
CA ILE A 489 -39.41 -29.78 -4.79
C ILE A 489 -39.60 -30.03 -6.29
N LEU A 490 -38.77 -29.43 -7.16
CA LEU A 490 -38.87 -29.64 -8.61
C LEU A 490 -38.67 -31.10 -9.00
N GLN A 491 -37.67 -31.79 -8.45
CA GLN A 491 -37.47 -33.22 -8.72
C GLN A 491 -38.60 -34.10 -8.17
N ASN A 492 -39.18 -33.76 -7.02
CA ASN A 492 -40.31 -34.47 -6.43
C ASN A 492 -41.59 -34.26 -7.25
N VAL A 493 -41.85 -33.04 -7.72
CA VAL A 493 -42.92 -32.72 -8.68
C VAL A 493 -42.70 -33.42 -10.01
N GLU A 494 -41.48 -33.43 -10.55
CA GLU A 494 -41.16 -34.12 -11.81
C GLU A 494 -41.39 -35.64 -11.71
N ARG A 495 -41.00 -36.26 -10.58
CA ARG A 495 -41.28 -37.68 -10.29
C ARG A 495 -42.78 -37.94 -10.18
N LYS A 496 -43.52 -37.15 -9.40
CA LYS A 496 -44.98 -37.25 -9.22
C LYS A 496 -45.73 -37.04 -10.55
N LEU A 497 -45.32 -36.07 -11.37
CA LEU A 497 -45.90 -35.85 -12.70
C LEU A 497 -45.60 -37.01 -13.65
N LYS A 498 -44.37 -37.54 -13.66
CA LYS A 498 -44.02 -38.72 -14.48
C LYS A 498 -44.82 -39.95 -14.08
N THR A 499 -45.03 -40.22 -12.78
CA THR A 499 -45.87 -41.35 -12.37
C THR A 499 -47.36 -41.13 -12.69
N LEU A 500 -47.87 -39.90 -12.62
CA LEU A 500 -49.23 -39.57 -13.08
C LEU A 500 -49.38 -39.74 -14.59
N MET A 501 -48.47 -39.18 -15.39
CA MET A 501 -48.52 -39.27 -16.85
C MET A 501 -48.36 -40.71 -17.34
N ASN A 502 -47.39 -41.47 -16.80
CA ASN A 502 -47.22 -42.90 -17.12
C ASN A 502 -48.40 -43.78 -16.64
N ALA A 503 -49.25 -43.29 -15.73
CA ALA A 503 -50.51 -43.94 -15.38
C ALA A 503 -51.62 -43.53 -16.36
N TYR A 504 -51.74 -42.25 -16.69
CA TYR A 504 -52.71 -41.71 -17.64
C TYR A 504 -52.52 -42.29 -19.05
N GLU A 505 -51.28 -42.48 -19.50
CA GLU A 505 -50.93 -43.15 -20.76
C GLU A 505 -51.45 -44.60 -20.85
N LYS A 506 -51.67 -45.29 -19.72
CA LYS A 506 -52.28 -46.63 -19.69
C LYS A 506 -53.81 -46.61 -19.80
N PHE A 507 -54.42 -45.45 -19.58
CA PHE A 507 -55.87 -45.24 -19.73
C PHE A 507 -56.23 -44.47 -21.02
N LEU A 508 -55.23 -43.99 -21.77
CA LEU A 508 -55.38 -43.50 -23.13
C LEU A 508 -55.60 -44.67 -24.11
N PRO A 509 -56.59 -44.61 -25.01
CA PRO A 509 -56.71 -45.58 -26.09
C PRO A 509 -55.50 -45.55 -27.04
N ASP A 510 -55.09 -46.73 -27.49
CA ASP A 510 -54.04 -46.93 -28.48
C ASP A 510 -54.39 -46.15 -29.77
N PRO A 511 -53.52 -45.27 -30.33
CA PRO A 511 -53.86 -44.29 -31.37
C PRO A 511 -54.19 -44.87 -32.76
N LYS A 512 -54.46 -46.18 -32.85
CA LYS A 512 -55.03 -46.87 -34.01
C LYS A 512 -56.45 -47.39 -33.75
N SER A 513 -56.99 -47.19 -32.54
CA SER A 513 -58.35 -47.59 -32.15
C SER A 513 -59.24 -46.35 -31.99
N ASN A 514 -60.20 -46.17 -32.92
CA ASN A 514 -61.17 -45.07 -32.84
C ASN A 514 -62.28 -45.38 -31.83
N ARG A 515 -61.92 -45.40 -30.54
CA ARG A 515 -62.88 -45.37 -29.41
C ARG A 515 -62.64 -44.11 -28.60
N SER A 516 -63.65 -43.24 -28.56
CA SER A 516 -63.81 -42.25 -27.50
C SER A 516 -63.91 -42.94 -26.13
N LEU A 517 -63.56 -42.25 -25.05
CA LEU A 517 -63.88 -42.75 -23.70
C LEU A 517 -65.40 -42.72 -23.51
N ASP A 518 -66.02 -43.89 -23.38
CA ASP A 518 -67.44 -44.01 -23.03
C ASP A 518 -67.66 -43.59 -21.56
N PRO A 519 -68.77 -42.92 -21.20
CA PRO A 519 -69.11 -42.63 -19.81
C PRO A 519 -69.13 -43.88 -18.91
N VAL A 520 -69.37 -45.05 -19.52
CA VAL A 520 -69.39 -46.37 -18.87
C VAL A 520 -68.02 -46.80 -18.33
N THR A 521 -66.90 -46.38 -18.93
CA THR A 521 -65.57 -46.73 -18.38
C THR A 521 -65.22 -45.88 -17.16
N PHE A 522 -65.66 -44.60 -17.12
CA PHE A 522 -65.58 -43.79 -15.91
C PHE A 522 -66.48 -44.31 -14.78
N GLY A 523 -67.70 -44.76 -15.12
CA GLY A 523 -68.58 -45.46 -14.17
C GLY A 523 -67.89 -46.68 -13.55
N LYS A 524 -67.34 -47.56 -14.39
CA LYS A 524 -66.61 -48.76 -13.94
C LYS A 524 -65.36 -48.48 -13.12
N LEU A 525 -64.61 -47.41 -13.42
CA LEU A 525 -63.46 -47.01 -12.60
C LEU A 525 -63.88 -46.44 -11.24
N TYR A 526 -65.05 -45.80 -11.17
CA TYR A 526 -65.65 -45.34 -9.91
C TYR A 526 -66.19 -46.52 -9.08
N GLU A 527 -66.84 -47.49 -9.73
CA GLU A 527 -67.27 -48.76 -9.15
C GLU A 527 -66.07 -49.57 -8.63
N GLU A 528 -65.03 -49.78 -9.44
CA GLU A 528 -63.81 -50.49 -9.07
C GLU A 528 -63.03 -49.79 -7.92
N TYR A 529 -63.08 -48.47 -7.84
CA TYR A 529 -62.56 -47.70 -6.70
C TYR A 529 -63.42 -47.90 -5.44
N HIS A 530 -64.75 -47.91 -5.59
CA HIS A 530 -65.69 -48.11 -4.48
C HIS A 530 -65.65 -49.54 -3.94
N GLU A 531 -65.55 -50.56 -4.79
CA GLU A 531 -65.33 -51.96 -4.41
C GLU A 531 -64.01 -52.13 -3.66
N LYS A 532 -62.91 -51.52 -4.14
CA LYS A 532 -61.61 -51.56 -3.43
C LYS A 532 -61.66 -50.84 -2.07
N PHE A 533 -62.43 -49.76 -1.97
CA PHE A 533 -62.69 -49.08 -0.70
C PHE A 533 -63.45 -49.99 0.28
N LEU A 534 -64.52 -50.65 -0.17
CA LEU A 534 -65.28 -51.59 0.67
C LEU A 534 -64.43 -52.80 1.11
N VAL A 535 -63.67 -53.41 0.19
CA VAL A 535 -62.74 -54.52 0.49
C VAL A 535 -61.63 -54.08 1.45
N SER A 536 -61.18 -52.81 1.39
CA SER A 536 -60.21 -52.30 2.38
C SER A 536 -60.82 -52.14 3.78
N MET A 537 -62.13 -51.86 3.88
CA MET A 537 -62.87 -51.79 5.15
C MET A 537 -63.05 -53.18 5.77
N GLU A 538 -63.44 -54.18 4.97
CA GLU A 538 -63.62 -55.58 5.42
C GLU A 538 -62.30 -56.21 5.96
N LEU A 539 -61.16 -55.73 5.48
CA LEU A 539 -59.83 -56.16 5.96
C LEU A 539 -59.42 -55.54 7.30
N GLU A 540 -60.07 -54.47 7.76
CA GLU A 540 -59.84 -53.84 9.07
C GLU A 540 -60.65 -54.56 10.16
N ASP A 541 -61.94 -54.81 9.93
CA ASP A 541 -62.81 -55.57 10.86
C ASP A 541 -62.24 -56.98 11.19
N HIS A 542 -61.62 -57.63 10.21
CA HIS A 542 -60.98 -58.94 10.41
C HIS A 542 -59.65 -58.92 11.19
N GLN A 543 -59.01 -57.76 11.37
CA GLN A 543 -57.78 -57.65 12.18
C GLN A 543 -58.09 -57.33 13.65
N GLU A 544 -59.08 -56.48 13.93
CA GLU A 544 -59.47 -56.15 15.31
C GLU A 544 -59.97 -57.38 16.09
N GLY A 545 -60.74 -58.25 15.43
CA GLY A 545 -61.27 -59.49 16.03
C GLY A 545 -60.19 -60.50 16.46
N ALA A 546 -58.94 -60.36 15.99
CA ALA A 546 -57.83 -61.26 16.33
C ALA A 546 -56.90 -60.75 17.44
N GLN A 547 -56.96 -59.46 17.80
CA GLN A 547 -56.01 -58.84 18.73
C GLN A 547 -56.58 -58.59 20.14
N ALA A 548 -57.91 -58.64 20.31
CA ALA A 548 -58.60 -58.37 21.57
C ALA A 548 -58.28 -59.34 22.74
N GLY A 549 -57.51 -60.41 22.52
CA GLY A 549 -57.14 -61.40 23.52
C GLY A 549 -55.75 -61.23 24.17
N ALA A 550 -55.04 -60.12 23.91
CA ALA A 550 -53.61 -59.99 24.28
C ALA A 550 -53.20 -58.61 24.86
N GLU A 551 -54.13 -57.72 25.20
CA GLU A 551 -53.79 -56.35 25.67
C GLU A 551 -53.81 -56.17 27.20
N GLU A 552 -54.45 -57.08 27.97
CA GLU A 552 -54.67 -56.92 29.42
C GLU A 552 -53.38 -56.84 30.28
N GLU A 553 -52.23 -57.33 29.79
CA GLU A 553 -50.95 -57.25 30.52
C GLU A 553 -50.20 -55.92 30.35
N LYS A 554 -50.69 -54.98 29.52
CA LYS A 554 -49.98 -53.71 29.22
C LYS A 554 -50.36 -52.51 30.09
N GLU A 555 -51.58 -52.43 30.61
CA GLU A 555 -52.06 -51.23 31.34
C GLU A 555 -51.25 -50.88 32.60
N LEU A 556 -50.47 -51.82 33.14
CA LEU A 556 -49.59 -51.61 34.31
C LEU A 556 -48.23 -50.97 33.99
N ALA A 557 -47.90 -50.69 32.73
CA ALA A 557 -46.55 -50.28 32.31
C ALA A 557 -46.38 -48.80 31.91
N GLU A 558 -47.45 -48.06 31.64
CA GLU A 558 -47.36 -46.78 30.89
C GLU A 558 -47.32 -45.52 31.76
N ASP A 559 -47.75 -45.60 33.02
CA ASP A 559 -47.74 -44.48 34.00
C ASP A 559 -46.31 -43.99 34.37
N ALA A 560 -45.27 -44.65 33.86
CA ALA A 560 -43.87 -44.41 34.18
C ALA A 560 -43.10 -43.51 33.18
N LYS A 561 -43.70 -43.08 32.06
CA LYS A 561 -42.98 -42.34 30.99
C LYS A 561 -43.77 -41.20 30.35
N PHE A 562 -43.88 -40.07 31.06
CA PHE A 562 -44.17 -38.76 30.44
C PHE A 562 -43.06 -37.76 30.74
N ASP A 563 -42.65 -37.01 29.69
CA ASP A 563 -41.52 -36.09 29.74
C ASP A 563 -41.69 -34.99 30.79
N HIS A 564 -40.67 -34.81 31.64
CA HIS A 564 -40.68 -33.88 32.78
C HIS A 564 -40.76 -32.38 32.39
N ASN A 565 -40.79 -32.06 31.09
CA ASN A 565 -40.88 -30.68 30.58
C ASN A 565 -42.31 -30.21 30.25
N VAL A 566 -43.34 -31.05 30.39
CA VAL A 566 -44.75 -30.67 30.15
C VAL A 566 -45.56 -30.72 31.46
N PRO A 567 -45.89 -29.57 32.08
CA PRO A 567 -46.64 -29.57 33.34
C PRO A 567 -48.05 -30.16 33.18
N ASN A 568 -48.40 -31.08 34.08
CA ASN A 568 -49.71 -31.74 34.09
C ASN A 568 -50.84 -30.72 34.33
N ARG A 569 -52.05 -30.95 33.79
CA ARG A 569 -53.24 -30.09 33.95
C ARG A 569 -53.50 -29.64 35.39
N LYS A 570 -53.23 -30.48 36.40
CA LYS A 570 -53.33 -30.10 37.82
C LYS A 570 -52.28 -29.04 38.22
N GLN A 571 -51.04 -29.19 37.76
CA GLN A 571 -49.94 -28.24 38.00
C GLN A 571 -50.18 -26.92 37.26
N LEU A 572 -50.61 -26.96 35.98
CA LEU A 572 -50.98 -25.75 35.23
C LEU A 572 -52.08 -24.95 35.93
N LYS A 573 -53.11 -25.62 36.46
CA LYS A 573 -54.21 -24.96 37.19
C LYS A 573 -53.77 -24.37 38.54
N ALA A 574 -52.79 -24.99 39.20
CA ALA A 574 -52.19 -24.44 40.42
C ALA A 574 -51.29 -23.23 40.12
N LEU A 575 -50.49 -23.29 39.04
CA LEU A 575 -49.65 -22.18 38.60
C LEU A 575 -50.47 -20.97 38.13
N SER A 576 -51.57 -21.19 37.40
CA SER A 576 -52.45 -20.10 36.97
C SER A 576 -53.22 -19.45 38.14
N ALA A 577 -53.71 -20.25 39.10
CA ALA A 577 -54.31 -19.72 40.32
C ALA A 577 -53.32 -18.88 41.13
N ARG A 578 -52.09 -19.38 41.29
CA ARG A 578 -51.00 -18.66 41.97
C ARG A 578 -50.62 -17.36 41.26
N LEU A 579 -50.58 -17.35 39.93
CA LEU A 579 -50.33 -16.13 39.14
C LEU A 579 -51.43 -15.08 39.35
N VAL A 580 -52.70 -15.50 39.43
CA VAL A 580 -53.82 -14.59 39.72
C VAL A 580 -53.71 -14.02 41.14
N GLU A 581 -53.37 -14.84 42.14
CA GLU A 581 -53.11 -14.36 43.51
C GLU A 581 -51.89 -13.43 43.61
N GLU A 582 -50.82 -13.69 42.84
CA GLU A 582 -49.61 -12.85 42.82
C GLU A 582 -49.76 -11.57 41.99
N LEU A 583 -50.86 -11.44 41.23
CA LEU A 583 -51.29 -10.21 40.57
C LEU A 583 -52.27 -9.42 41.44
N SER A 584 -53.27 -10.07 42.05
CA SER A 584 -54.21 -9.37 42.95
C SER A 584 -53.50 -8.74 44.15
N LYS A 585 -52.48 -9.40 44.70
CA LYS A 585 -51.60 -8.89 45.77
C LYS A 585 -50.56 -7.83 45.29
N LYS A 586 -50.77 -7.24 44.11
CA LYS A 586 -50.02 -6.07 43.58
C LYS A 586 -50.93 -4.92 43.15
N GLU A 587 -52.25 -5.09 43.23
CA GLU A 587 -53.25 -4.04 42.96
C GLU A 587 -53.96 -3.58 44.26
N GLU A 588 -53.59 -4.19 45.40
CA GLU A 588 -53.77 -3.72 46.79
C GLU A 588 -52.44 -3.18 47.35
#